data_AF-A0A8J3KYQ3-F1
#
_entry.id   AF-A0A8J3KYQ3-F1
#
_cell.length_a   1.000
_cell.length_b   1.000
_cell.length_c   1.000
_cell.angle_alpha   90.00
_cell.angle_beta   90.00
_cell.angle_gamma   90.00
#
_symmetry.space_group_name_H-M   'P 1'
#
loop_
_entity.id
_entity.type
_entity.pdbx_description
1 polymer ?
#
loop_
_entity_poly.entity_id
_entity_poly.type
_entity_poly.pdbx_seq_one_letter_code
_entity_poly.pdbx_strand_id
1 'polypeptide(L)'
;MLHAVIPAGGSGTRLWPLSRATNPKFLHPLTGTAETLIQATVARLAPVAALGDTYVVTGVAHAPGIARQLPDLPDSNILIEPSPRDSCAAIGLAAAVIAQRDPEAVMGSFAADHLVRDGARFVEVLRDAEAGARRGLLMTVGITPTHPETGYGYLQCGKTVDGPIRTVDEFKEKPSLDVATEYVRSGRYLWNASMFVWRVDVFLKELRRQQPELHDGLIRIAAAWDTADRDRVLGEIWPTLPKISVDYAVMEGAAAAGLVATVPGDFGWNDVGDFHTLGDVLPADDAGNVIVGDSATLDGGKPEVLLHDSAGTVVVPQSGRLVAALGMRDVIVVDTPDAVLVCPRDRAQDVKKLVDELKERGDSRI
;
A
#
# COMPACT_ATOMS: atom_id res chain seq x y z
N MET A 1 -13.29 -14.26 -12.24
CA MET A 1 -13.09 -12.99 -11.51
C MET A 1 -11.84 -13.14 -10.68
N LEU A 2 -11.23 -12.01 -10.30
CA LEU A 2 -10.00 -11.96 -9.52
C LEU A 2 -10.31 -12.14 -8.03
N HIS A 3 -9.47 -12.85 -7.29
CA HIS A 3 -9.43 -12.72 -5.83
C HIS A 3 -8.56 -11.51 -5.47
N ALA A 4 -9.13 -10.50 -4.84
CA ALA A 4 -8.39 -9.31 -4.43
C ALA A 4 -7.88 -9.48 -3.00
N VAL A 5 -6.58 -9.33 -2.80
CA VAL A 5 -5.93 -9.36 -1.49
C VAL A 5 -5.36 -7.98 -1.22
N ILE A 6 -5.67 -7.46 -0.05
CA ILE A 6 -5.26 -6.13 0.39
C ILE A 6 -4.39 -6.29 1.64
N PRO A 7 -3.06 -6.31 1.50
CA PRO A 7 -2.16 -6.20 2.64
C PRO A 7 -2.34 -4.82 3.29
N ALA A 8 -2.91 -4.80 4.48
CA ALA A 8 -3.13 -3.62 5.31
C ALA A 8 -2.13 -3.64 6.48
N GLY A 9 -0.86 -3.53 6.12
CA GLY A 9 0.26 -3.43 7.05
C GLY A 9 0.88 -2.04 7.04
N GLY A 10 1.63 -1.72 8.11
CA GLY A 10 2.40 -0.46 8.20
C GLY A 10 1.71 0.60 9.06
N SER A 11 2.51 1.27 9.89
CA SER A 11 2.05 2.27 10.86
C SER A 11 1.91 3.67 10.27
N GLY A 12 2.49 3.93 9.09
CA GLY A 12 2.43 5.25 8.43
C GLY A 12 3.15 6.37 9.19
N THR A 13 4.14 6.07 10.03
CA THR A 13 4.75 7.00 11.01
C THR A 13 5.19 8.37 10.48
N ARG A 14 5.46 8.52 9.19
CA ARG A 14 5.80 9.80 8.55
C ARG A 14 4.60 10.76 8.46
N LEU A 15 3.40 10.24 8.67
CA LEU A 15 2.15 10.99 8.79
C LEU A 15 1.74 11.19 10.26
N TRP A 16 2.62 10.99 11.23
CA TRP A 16 2.35 11.44 12.59
C TRP A 16 2.22 12.99 12.62
N PRO A 17 1.31 13.61 13.39
CA PRO A 17 0.40 13.04 14.38
C PRO A 17 -0.97 12.64 13.82
N LEU A 18 -1.13 12.44 12.51
CA LEU A 18 -2.37 11.90 11.95
C LEU A 18 -2.45 10.36 12.12
N SER A 19 -1.41 9.66 11.66
CA SER A 19 -1.30 8.21 11.86
C SER A 19 -0.81 7.87 13.27
N ARG A 20 -1.31 6.75 13.83
CA ARG A 20 -0.87 6.17 15.10
C ARG A 20 -0.59 4.68 14.95
N ALA A 21 0.10 4.09 15.92
CA ALA A 21 0.32 2.65 15.97
C ALA A 21 -0.98 1.83 15.88
N THR A 22 -2.08 2.29 16.48
CA THR A 22 -3.39 1.60 16.44
C THR A 22 -4.33 2.14 15.35
N ASN A 23 -4.00 3.28 14.74
CA ASN A 23 -4.80 3.92 13.70
C ASN A 23 -3.90 4.36 12.52
N PRO A 24 -3.39 3.38 11.74
CA PRO A 24 -2.43 3.61 10.65
C PRO A 24 -3.05 4.37 9.48
N LYS A 25 -2.20 4.87 8.56
CA LYS A 25 -2.62 5.76 7.46
C LYS A 25 -3.77 5.21 6.60
N PHE A 26 -3.84 3.90 6.37
CA PHE A 26 -4.89 3.33 5.53
C PHE A 26 -6.30 3.48 6.12
N LEU A 27 -6.41 3.75 7.42
CA LEU A 27 -7.68 4.01 8.11
C LEU A 27 -8.08 5.50 8.12
N HIS A 28 -7.38 6.37 7.39
CA HIS A 28 -7.65 7.81 7.35
C HIS A 28 -8.11 8.31 5.97
N PRO A 29 -8.97 9.34 5.92
CA PRO A 29 -9.40 10.00 4.69
C PRO A 29 -8.34 11.00 4.20
N LEU A 30 -7.33 10.49 3.48
CA LEU A 30 -6.16 11.27 3.06
C LEU A 30 -6.24 11.80 1.64
N THR A 31 -7.22 11.35 0.86
CA THR A 31 -7.27 11.56 -0.60
C THR A 31 -8.16 12.74 -1.02
N GLY A 32 -8.50 13.63 -0.08
CA GLY A 32 -9.43 14.73 -0.32
C GLY A 32 -10.90 14.30 -0.43
N THR A 33 -11.20 13.05 -0.06
CA THR A 33 -12.53 12.46 0.01
C THR A 33 -12.85 12.04 1.44
N ALA A 34 -14.12 11.85 1.77
CA ALA A 34 -14.52 11.33 3.09
C ALA A 34 -14.14 9.85 3.30
N GLU A 35 -13.92 9.10 2.21
CA GLU A 35 -13.48 7.70 2.27
C GLU A 35 -12.04 7.59 2.76
N THR A 36 -11.79 6.59 3.60
CA THR A 36 -10.44 6.22 3.99
C THR A 36 -9.72 5.49 2.86
N LEU A 37 -8.39 5.45 2.89
CA LEU A 37 -7.60 4.76 1.86
C LEU A 37 -7.98 3.28 1.69
N ILE A 38 -8.31 2.56 2.78
CA ILE A 38 -8.77 1.17 2.69
C ILE A 38 -10.14 1.07 2.02
N GLN A 39 -11.08 1.96 2.36
CA GLN A 39 -12.41 1.99 1.75
C GLN A 39 -12.32 2.30 0.26
N ALA A 40 -11.53 3.32 -0.10
CA ALA A 40 -11.26 3.68 -1.49
C ALA A 40 -10.61 2.52 -2.27
N THR A 41 -9.71 1.75 -1.64
CA THR A 41 -9.07 0.59 -2.26
C THR A 41 -10.07 -0.52 -2.54
N VAL A 42 -10.94 -0.87 -1.58
CA VAL A 42 -12.00 -1.87 -1.76
C VAL A 42 -13.00 -1.44 -2.84
N ALA A 43 -13.46 -0.19 -2.79
CA ALA A 43 -14.39 0.37 -3.78
C ALA A 43 -13.80 0.33 -5.20
N ARG A 44 -12.51 0.68 -5.33
CA ARG A 44 -11.78 0.64 -6.60
C ARG A 44 -11.61 -0.77 -7.18
N LEU A 45 -11.56 -1.80 -6.33
CA LEU A 45 -11.41 -3.20 -6.74
C LEU A 45 -12.73 -3.90 -7.06
N ALA A 46 -13.87 -3.35 -6.63
CA ALA A 46 -15.19 -3.94 -6.84
C ALA A 46 -15.52 -4.31 -8.31
N PRO A 47 -15.06 -3.56 -9.35
CA PRO A 47 -15.32 -3.95 -10.75
C PRO A 47 -14.56 -5.19 -11.24
N VAL A 48 -13.56 -5.69 -10.50
CA VAL A 48 -12.72 -6.86 -10.89
C VAL A 48 -12.77 -8.01 -9.88
N ALA A 49 -13.12 -7.72 -8.63
CA ALA A 49 -13.27 -8.71 -7.56
C ALA A 49 -14.58 -8.48 -6.82
N ALA A 50 -15.39 -9.53 -6.67
CA ALA A 50 -16.56 -9.47 -5.81
C ALA A 50 -16.11 -9.31 -4.34
N LEU A 51 -16.99 -8.76 -3.49
CA LEU A 51 -16.67 -8.56 -2.08
C LEU A 51 -16.37 -9.89 -1.36
N GLY A 52 -17.06 -10.97 -1.75
CA GLY A 52 -16.79 -12.33 -1.25
C GLY A 52 -15.43 -12.92 -1.67
N ASP A 53 -14.82 -12.37 -2.73
CA ASP A 53 -13.50 -12.74 -3.23
C ASP A 53 -12.43 -11.69 -2.86
N THR A 54 -12.80 -10.72 -2.02
CA THR A 54 -11.89 -9.70 -1.48
C THR A 54 -11.44 -10.09 -0.08
N TYR A 55 -10.14 -9.96 0.19
CA TYR A 55 -9.48 -10.31 1.44
C TYR A 55 -8.65 -9.14 1.93
N VAL A 56 -8.62 -8.93 3.24
CA VAL A 56 -7.72 -7.98 3.89
C VAL A 56 -6.79 -8.77 4.80
N VAL A 57 -5.48 -8.60 4.65
CA VAL A 57 -4.50 -9.19 5.56
C VAL A 57 -3.98 -8.09 6.47
N THR A 58 -4.14 -8.24 7.79
CA THR A 58 -3.89 -7.14 8.73
C THR A 58 -3.38 -7.64 10.08
N GLY A 59 -2.63 -6.81 10.80
CA GLY A 59 -2.24 -7.10 12.18
C GLY A 59 -3.42 -7.04 13.17
N VAL A 60 -3.28 -7.76 14.29
CA VAL A 60 -4.26 -7.81 15.40
C VAL A 60 -4.73 -6.41 15.84
N ALA A 61 -3.81 -5.45 15.93
CA ALA A 61 -4.11 -4.09 16.38
C ALA A 61 -5.04 -3.30 15.45
N HIS A 62 -5.08 -3.63 14.15
CA HIS A 62 -5.86 -2.87 13.16
C HIS A 62 -7.15 -3.59 12.74
N ALA A 63 -7.27 -4.89 13.00
CA ALA A 63 -8.45 -5.69 12.63
C ALA A 63 -9.78 -5.07 13.10
N PRO A 64 -9.92 -4.54 14.33
CA PRO A 64 -11.15 -3.86 14.73
C PRO A 64 -11.46 -2.59 13.92
N GLY A 65 -10.42 -1.87 13.48
CA GLY A 65 -10.57 -0.69 12.62
C GLY A 65 -11.04 -1.06 11.21
N ILE A 66 -10.45 -2.11 10.64
CA ILE A 66 -10.85 -2.67 9.34
C ILE A 66 -12.32 -3.14 9.38
N ALA A 67 -12.69 -3.96 10.37
CA ALA A 67 -14.06 -4.47 10.48
C ALA A 67 -15.10 -3.36 10.63
N ARG A 68 -14.77 -2.26 11.33
CA ARG A 68 -15.65 -1.09 11.43
C ARG A 68 -15.79 -0.32 10.11
N GLN A 69 -14.69 -0.19 9.34
CA GLN A 69 -14.70 0.59 8.10
C GLN A 69 -15.21 -0.21 6.89
N LEU A 70 -15.18 -1.55 6.96
CA LEU A 70 -15.63 -2.47 5.92
C LEU A 70 -16.66 -3.48 6.49
N PRO A 71 -17.84 -3.03 6.95
CA PRO A 71 -18.80 -3.90 7.64
C PRO A 71 -19.39 -5.01 6.75
N ASP A 72 -19.37 -4.82 5.43
CA ASP A 72 -19.91 -5.78 4.46
C ASP A 72 -18.87 -6.83 4.02
N LEU A 73 -17.59 -6.66 4.40
CA LEU A 73 -16.54 -7.62 4.10
C LEU A 73 -16.73 -8.86 5.00
N PRO A 74 -16.75 -10.10 4.45
CA PRO A 74 -16.90 -11.29 5.29
C PRO A 74 -15.77 -11.40 6.32
N ASP A 75 -16.11 -11.69 7.58
CA ASP A 75 -15.13 -11.88 8.66
C ASP A 75 -14.09 -12.96 8.31
N SER A 76 -14.50 -14.01 7.58
CA SER A 76 -13.63 -15.08 7.09
C SER A 76 -12.55 -14.63 6.11
N ASN A 77 -12.69 -13.41 5.58
CA ASN A 77 -11.78 -12.80 4.61
C ASN A 77 -10.88 -11.72 5.22
N ILE A 78 -11.04 -11.42 6.53
CA ILE A 78 -10.09 -10.61 7.29
C ILE A 78 -9.05 -11.57 7.90
N LEU A 79 -7.91 -11.71 7.24
CA LEU A 79 -6.83 -12.60 7.66
C LEU A 79 -5.92 -11.86 8.66
N ILE A 80 -5.99 -12.27 9.92
CA ILE A 80 -5.28 -11.58 11.01
C ILE A 80 -3.90 -12.20 11.20
N GLU A 81 -2.84 -11.43 10.96
CA GLU A 81 -1.47 -11.84 11.29
C GLU A 81 -1.13 -11.52 12.76
N PRO A 82 -0.50 -12.46 13.51
CA PRO A 82 -0.14 -12.24 14.92
C PRO A 82 0.94 -11.16 15.13
N SER A 83 1.82 -10.99 14.15
CA SER A 83 2.96 -10.06 14.21
C SER A 83 3.46 -9.73 12.80
N PRO A 84 4.07 -8.55 12.58
CA PRO A 84 4.53 -8.17 11.25
C PRO A 84 5.69 -9.04 10.76
N ARG A 85 5.53 -9.61 9.56
CA ARG A 85 6.54 -10.44 8.88
C ARG A 85 6.91 -9.93 7.47
N ASP A 86 6.68 -8.63 7.24
CA ASP A 86 6.84 -7.99 5.92
C ASP A 86 5.82 -8.55 4.89
N SER A 87 5.87 -8.11 3.63
CA SER A 87 4.79 -8.36 2.67
C SER A 87 4.66 -9.82 2.23
N CYS A 88 5.75 -10.60 2.16
CA CYS A 88 5.69 -11.94 1.58
C CYS A 88 4.86 -12.92 2.41
N ALA A 89 4.93 -12.84 3.75
CA ALA A 89 4.17 -13.72 4.62
C ALA A 89 2.66 -13.40 4.57
N ALA A 90 2.30 -12.11 4.57
CA ALA A 90 0.92 -11.67 4.46
C ALA A 90 0.28 -12.09 3.12
N ILE A 91 0.96 -11.81 2.02
CA ILE A 91 0.53 -12.18 0.66
C ILE A 91 0.49 -13.70 0.52
N GLY A 92 1.51 -14.40 1.01
CA GLY A 92 1.61 -15.85 0.92
C GLY A 92 0.56 -16.59 1.76
N LEU A 93 0.18 -16.06 2.92
CA LEU A 93 -0.92 -16.58 3.72
C LEU A 93 -2.23 -16.52 2.95
N ALA A 94 -2.54 -15.36 2.36
CA ALA A 94 -3.75 -15.20 1.56
C ALA A 94 -3.74 -16.15 0.35
N ALA A 95 -2.62 -16.22 -0.38
CA ALA A 95 -2.48 -17.14 -1.52
C ALA A 95 -2.69 -18.61 -1.11
N ALA A 96 -2.12 -19.04 0.02
CA ALA A 96 -2.27 -20.41 0.51
C ALA A 96 -3.71 -20.73 0.96
N VAL A 97 -4.39 -19.79 1.64
CA VAL A 97 -5.81 -19.95 2.03
C VAL A 97 -6.71 -19.97 0.80
N ILE A 98 -6.50 -19.06 -0.15
CA ILE A 98 -7.26 -19.02 -1.41
C ILE A 98 -7.05 -20.33 -2.19
N ALA A 99 -5.80 -20.81 -2.31
CA ALA A 99 -5.49 -22.04 -3.04
C ALA A 99 -6.17 -23.31 -2.48
N GLN A 100 -6.55 -23.33 -1.19
CA GLN A 100 -7.34 -24.44 -0.63
C GLN A 100 -8.80 -24.41 -1.05
N ARG A 101 -9.32 -23.21 -1.33
CA ARG A 101 -10.72 -22.98 -1.70
C ARG A 101 -10.90 -23.02 -3.22
N ASP A 102 -9.96 -22.42 -3.95
CA ASP A 102 -9.86 -22.42 -5.41
C ASP A 102 -8.36 -22.56 -5.84
N PRO A 103 -7.92 -23.78 -6.19
CA PRO A 103 -6.53 -24.05 -6.57
C PRO A 103 -6.05 -23.35 -7.85
N GLU A 104 -6.97 -22.92 -8.71
CA GLU A 104 -6.64 -22.27 -10.00
C GLU A 104 -6.95 -20.77 -10.00
N ALA A 105 -7.30 -20.23 -8.83
CA ALA A 105 -7.62 -18.82 -8.63
C ALA A 105 -6.54 -17.90 -9.20
N VAL A 106 -6.97 -16.84 -9.89
CA VAL A 106 -6.13 -15.67 -10.12
C VAL A 106 -6.30 -14.74 -8.94
N MET A 107 -5.20 -14.38 -8.31
CA MET A 107 -5.13 -13.50 -7.16
C MET A 107 -4.38 -12.22 -7.53
N GLY A 108 -4.88 -11.08 -7.05
CA GLY A 108 -4.19 -9.80 -7.10
C GLY A 108 -3.86 -9.31 -5.70
N SER A 109 -2.67 -8.73 -5.50
CA SER A 109 -2.26 -8.09 -4.24
C SER A 109 -2.15 -6.59 -4.45
N PHE A 110 -2.88 -5.82 -3.64
CA PHE A 110 -3.00 -4.35 -3.76
C PHE A 110 -2.81 -3.69 -2.41
N ALA A 111 -1.84 -2.77 -2.29
CA ALA A 111 -1.60 -2.08 -1.03
C ALA A 111 -2.83 -1.26 -0.58
N ALA A 112 -3.12 -1.27 0.71
CA ALA A 112 -4.29 -0.62 1.32
C ALA A 112 -4.23 0.92 1.30
N ASP A 113 -3.08 1.49 0.94
CA ASP A 113 -2.65 2.84 1.28
C ASP A 113 -2.15 3.65 0.07
N HIS A 114 -2.48 3.21 -1.15
CA HIS A 114 -2.13 3.88 -2.40
C HIS A 114 -3.28 4.72 -2.94
N LEU A 115 -2.95 5.91 -3.45
CA LEU A 115 -3.84 6.76 -4.24
C LEU A 115 -3.84 6.29 -5.70
N VAL A 116 -5.03 6.26 -6.29
CA VAL A 116 -5.26 6.06 -7.73
C VAL A 116 -6.33 7.04 -8.16
N ARG A 117 -6.05 7.87 -9.16
CA ARG A 117 -6.98 8.91 -9.64
C ARG A 117 -7.93 8.40 -10.70
N ASP A 118 -7.45 7.61 -11.65
CA ASP A 118 -8.25 7.08 -12.76
C ASP A 118 -8.64 5.63 -12.49
N GLY A 119 -9.80 5.45 -11.85
CA GLY A 119 -10.33 4.12 -11.54
C GLY A 119 -10.68 3.29 -12.77
N ALA A 120 -11.10 3.92 -13.87
CA ALA A 120 -11.44 3.20 -15.10
C ALA A 120 -10.18 2.62 -15.75
N ARG A 121 -9.14 3.45 -15.88
CA ARG A 121 -7.83 3.00 -16.40
C ARG A 121 -7.19 1.94 -15.52
N PHE A 122 -7.32 2.07 -14.20
CA PHE A 122 -6.86 1.06 -13.25
C PHE A 122 -7.51 -0.31 -13.53
N VAL A 123 -8.82 -0.36 -13.72
CA VAL A 123 -9.56 -1.60 -14.02
C VAL A 123 -9.11 -2.23 -15.34
N GLU A 124 -8.87 -1.42 -16.38
CA GLU A 124 -8.31 -1.92 -17.65
C GLU A 124 -6.95 -2.59 -17.44
N VAL A 125 -6.05 -1.92 -16.73
CA VAL A 125 -4.70 -2.43 -16.42
C VAL A 125 -4.77 -3.75 -15.64
N LEU A 126 -5.70 -3.86 -14.68
CA LEU A 126 -5.88 -5.11 -13.92
C LEU A 126 -6.44 -6.25 -14.77
N ARG A 127 -7.30 -5.96 -15.76
CA ARG A 127 -7.79 -6.99 -16.70
C ARG A 127 -6.67 -7.50 -17.61
N ASP A 128 -5.80 -6.60 -18.08
CA ASP A 128 -4.61 -6.99 -18.84
C ASP A 128 -3.64 -7.83 -17.97
N ALA A 129 -3.43 -7.43 -16.71
CA ALA A 129 -2.63 -8.20 -15.78
C ALA A 129 -3.27 -9.57 -15.47
N GLU A 130 -4.59 -9.65 -15.30
CA GLU A 130 -5.29 -10.93 -15.14
C GLU A 130 -5.09 -11.84 -16.36
N ALA A 131 -5.17 -11.29 -17.58
CA ALA A 131 -4.91 -12.05 -18.81
C ALA A 131 -3.48 -12.59 -18.87
N GLY A 132 -2.48 -11.82 -18.45
CA GLY A 132 -1.10 -12.27 -18.30
C GLY A 132 -0.93 -13.37 -17.26
N ALA A 133 -1.55 -13.20 -16.10
CA ALA A 133 -1.53 -14.17 -15.00
C ALA A 133 -2.13 -15.52 -15.39
N ARG A 134 -3.22 -15.51 -16.16
CA ARG A 134 -3.83 -16.74 -16.70
C ARG A 134 -2.91 -17.53 -17.62
N ARG A 135 -1.89 -16.90 -18.20
CA ARG A 135 -0.83 -17.57 -18.98
C ARG A 135 0.36 -18.04 -18.14
N GLY A 136 0.26 -17.95 -16.82
CA GLY A 136 1.27 -18.40 -15.88
C GLY A 136 2.41 -17.39 -15.63
N LEU A 137 2.20 -16.11 -15.96
CA LEU A 137 3.14 -15.04 -15.63
C LEU A 137 2.86 -14.50 -14.22
N LEU A 138 3.91 -14.06 -13.53
CA LEU A 138 3.79 -13.23 -12.33
C LEU A 138 3.73 -11.77 -12.77
N MET A 139 2.53 -11.19 -12.79
CA MET A 139 2.29 -9.87 -13.34
C MET A 139 2.53 -8.78 -12.30
N THR A 140 3.14 -7.68 -12.72
CA THR A 140 3.24 -6.43 -11.97
C THR A 140 2.50 -5.30 -12.68
N VAL A 141 2.26 -4.21 -11.97
CA VAL A 141 1.87 -2.92 -12.57
C VAL A 141 3.04 -1.95 -12.51
N GLY A 142 3.43 -1.42 -13.67
CA GLY A 142 4.55 -0.50 -13.82
C GLY A 142 4.09 0.94 -13.99
N ILE A 143 4.66 1.89 -13.26
CA ILE A 143 4.33 3.32 -13.36
C ILE A 143 5.47 4.07 -14.03
N THR A 144 5.16 5.00 -14.94
CA THR A 144 6.18 5.81 -15.60
C THR A 144 6.91 6.69 -14.57
N PRO A 145 8.24 6.56 -14.42
CA PRO A 145 9.00 7.35 -13.46
C PRO A 145 9.04 8.83 -13.84
N THR A 146 8.80 9.72 -12.88
CA THR A 146 8.89 11.18 -13.08
C THR A 146 10.13 11.80 -12.45
N HIS A 147 10.80 11.07 -11.55
CA HIS A 147 12.01 11.50 -10.84
C HIS A 147 12.77 10.26 -10.32
N PRO A 148 14.03 10.39 -9.88
CA PRO A 148 14.79 9.24 -9.36
C PRO A 148 14.41 8.92 -7.90
N GLU A 149 13.29 8.23 -7.70
CA GLU A 149 12.89 7.71 -6.38
C GLU A 149 13.76 6.51 -5.99
N THR A 150 14.25 6.46 -4.75
CA THR A 150 15.10 5.38 -4.21
C THR A 150 14.33 4.42 -3.30
N GLY A 151 13.13 4.80 -2.88
CA GLY A 151 12.22 3.99 -2.07
C GLY A 151 11.38 2.99 -2.87
N TYR A 152 11.36 3.09 -4.20
CA TYR A 152 10.58 2.20 -5.07
C TYR A 152 11.45 1.12 -5.73
N GLY A 153 10.81 0.02 -6.12
CA GLY A 153 11.38 -0.94 -7.06
C GLY A 153 11.32 -0.42 -8.49
N TYR A 154 12.22 -0.90 -9.35
CA TYR A 154 12.28 -0.58 -10.78
C TYR A 154 12.20 -1.85 -11.62
N LEU A 155 11.50 -1.75 -12.74
CA LEU A 155 11.20 -2.83 -13.68
C LEU A 155 11.79 -2.47 -15.04
N GLN A 156 12.83 -3.16 -15.48
CA GLN A 156 13.35 -2.98 -16.83
C GLN A 156 12.38 -3.63 -17.82
N CYS A 157 11.74 -2.81 -18.65
CA CYS A 157 10.79 -3.29 -19.64
C CYS A 157 11.50 -3.91 -20.83
N GLY A 158 11.17 -5.17 -21.12
CA GLY A 158 11.63 -5.88 -22.29
C GLY A 158 10.62 -5.83 -23.45
N LYS A 159 10.52 -6.96 -24.16
CA LYS A 159 9.69 -7.10 -25.36
C LYS A 159 8.19 -7.10 -25.02
N THR A 160 7.38 -6.67 -25.98
CA THR A 160 5.93 -6.85 -25.90
C THR A 160 5.59 -8.34 -26.00
N VAL A 161 4.78 -8.82 -25.06
CA VAL A 161 4.25 -10.19 -25.05
C VAL A 161 2.92 -10.22 -25.79
N ASP A 162 1.97 -9.36 -25.39
CA ASP A 162 0.61 -9.29 -25.93
C ASP A 162 -0.05 -7.99 -25.48
N GLY A 163 -0.63 -7.22 -26.40
CA GLY A 163 -1.23 -5.91 -26.10
C GLY A 163 -0.26 -5.00 -25.30
N PRO A 164 -0.66 -4.48 -24.13
CA PRO A 164 0.20 -3.63 -23.29
C PRO A 164 1.20 -4.40 -22.42
N ILE A 165 1.17 -5.74 -22.42
CA ILE A 165 1.99 -6.56 -21.54
C ILE A 165 3.42 -6.63 -22.05
N ARG A 166 4.38 -6.33 -21.17
CA ARG A 166 5.83 -6.34 -21.45
C ARG A 166 6.54 -7.36 -20.57
N THR A 167 7.56 -8.04 -21.07
CA THR A 167 8.45 -8.82 -20.18
C THR A 167 9.18 -7.88 -19.23
N VAL A 168 9.56 -8.38 -18.06
CA VAL A 168 10.46 -7.69 -17.14
C VAL A 168 11.80 -8.40 -17.19
N ASP A 169 12.80 -7.75 -17.78
CA ASP A 169 14.13 -8.33 -17.97
C ASP A 169 14.98 -8.22 -16.69
N GLU A 170 14.69 -7.19 -15.88
CA GLU A 170 15.29 -6.97 -14.56
C GLU A 170 14.24 -6.40 -13.61
N PHE A 171 14.17 -6.94 -12.40
CA PHE A 171 13.46 -6.35 -11.27
C PHE A 171 14.51 -5.95 -10.25
N LYS A 172 14.53 -4.68 -9.85
CA LYS A 172 15.47 -4.17 -8.85
C LYS A 172 14.76 -3.38 -7.76
N GLU A 173 14.77 -3.89 -6.53
CA GLU A 173 14.17 -3.18 -5.39
C GLU A 173 15.15 -2.14 -4.81
N LYS A 174 14.68 -0.89 -4.66
CA LYS A 174 15.34 0.22 -3.96
C LYS A 174 16.80 0.47 -4.39
N PRO A 175 17.04 0.87 -5.65
CA PRO A 175 18.38 1.20 -6.13
C PRO A 175 18.96 2.45 -5.44
N SER A 176 20.27 2.63 -5.56
CA SER A 176 20.91 3.90 -5.15
C SER A 176 20.44 5.06 -6.03
N LEU A 177 20.61 6.30 -5.55
CA LEU A 177 20.20 7.50 -6.29
C LEU A 177 20.86 7.61 -7.67
N ASP A 178 22.14 7.26 -7.78
CA ASP A 178 22.86 7.27 -9.07
C ASP A 178 22.25 6.29 -10.07
N VAL A 179 21.92 5.08 -9.59
CA VAL A 179 21.28 4.04 -10.41
C VAL A 179 19.85 4.44 -10.78
N ALA A 180 19.05 4.94 -9.83
CA ALA A 180 17.71 5.46 -10.09
C ALA A 180 17.73 6.59 -11.15
N THR A 181 18.73 7.48 -11.07
CA THR A 181 18.93 8.56 -12.04
C THR A 181 19.21 8.02 -13.44
N GLU A 182 20.04 6.98 -13.55
CA GLU A 182 20.28 6.30 -14.82
C GLU A 182 19.02 5.64 -15.36
N TYR A 183 18.26 4.94 -14.50
CA TYR A 183 17.03 4.25 -14.87
C TYR A 183 16.00 5.22 -15.46
N VAL A 184 15.74 6.34 -14.79
CA VAL A 184 14.82 7.38 -15.26
C VAL A 184 15.29 7.98 -16.58
N ARG A 185 16.58 8.35 -16.69
CA ARG A 185 17.16 8.93 -17.92
C ARG A 185 17.08 7.98 -19.11
N SER A 186 17.16 6.68 -18.88
CA SER A 186 17.12 5.69 -19.94
C SER A 186 15.75 5.56 -20.61
N GLY A 187 14.67 5.90 -19.91
CA GLY A 187 13.29 5.67 -20.36
C GLY A 187 12.90 4.20 -20.52
N ARG A 188 13.74 3.25 -20.07
CA ARG A 188 13.51 1.79 -20.19
C ARG A 188 12.90 1.16 -18.95
N TYR A 189 12.85 1.89 -17.84
CA TYR A 189 12.38 1.37 -16.57
C TYR A 189 11.03 1.98 -16.18
N LEU A 190 10.21 1.16 -15.52
CA LEU A 190 9.02 1.59 -14.81
C LEU A 190 9.24 1.44 -13.30
N TRP A 191 8.57 2.23 -12.48
CA TRP A 191 8.47 1.94 -11.05
C TRP A 191 7.56 0.74 -10.82
N ASN A 192 7.92 -0.12 -9.87
CA ASN A 192 7.06 -1.14 -9.33
C ASN A 192 6.00 -0.49 -8.42
N ALA A 193 4.72 -0.59 -8.78
CA ALA A 193 3.62 -0.07 -7.95
C ALA A 193 3.30 -0.92 -6.71
N SER A 194 4.08 -1.98 -6.45
CA SER A 194 3.80 -3.04 -5.47
C SER A 194 2.39 -3.63 -5.62
N MET A 195 1.91 -3.69 -6.87
CA MET A 195 0.67 -4.35 -7.27
C MET A 195 1.02 -5.57 -8.09
N PHE A 196 0.52 -6.72 -7.68
CA PHE A 196 0.85 -8.00 -8.30
C PHE A 196 -0.40 -8.77 -8.68
N VAL A 197 -0.35 -9.52 -9.78
CA VAL A 197 -1.45 -10.40 -10.22
C VAL A 197 -0.86 -11.72 -10.73
N TRP A 198 -1.37 -12.86 -10.25
CA TRP A 198 -0.86 -14.18 -10.62
C TRP A 198 -1.90 -15.28 -10.38
N ARG A 199 -1.70 -16.46 -10.96
CA ARG A 199 -2.36 -17.67 -10.47
C ARG A 199 -1.71 -18.11 -9.15
N VAL A 200 -2.53 -18.50 -8.17
CA VAL A 200 -2.04 -18.86 -6.82
C VAL A 200 -1.07 -20.03 -6.84
N ASP A 201 -1.30 -21.04 -7.69
CA ASP A 201 -0.41 -22.20 -7.85
C ASP A 201 0.99 -21.80 -8.40
N VAL A 202 1.04 -20.85 -9.34
CA VAL A 202 2.30 -20.35 -9.91
C VAL A 202 3.10 -19.58 -8.87
N PHE A 203 2.44 -18.68 -8.14
CA PHE A 203 3.09 -17.94 -7.06
C PHE A 203 3.60 -18.88 -5.96
N LEU A 204 2.77 -19.81 -5.48
CA LEU A 204 3.18 -20.77 -4.44
C LEU A 204 4.31 -21.69 -4.92
N LYS A 205 4.33 -22.08 -6.20
CA LYS A 205 5.44 -22.85 -6.78
C LYS A 205 6.75 -22.07 -6.76
N GLU A 206 6.73 -20.79 -7.13
CA GLU A 206 7.93 -19.93 -7.08
C GLU A 206 8.35 -19.63 -5.63
N LEU A 207 7.39 -19.42 -4.73
CA LEU A 207 7.66 -19.26 -3.31
C LEU A 207 8.33 -20.52 -2.74
N ARG A 208 7.85 -21.73 -3.08
CA ARG A 208 8.50 -22.98 -2.66
C ARG A 208 9.92 -23.12 -3.20
N ARG A 209 10.15 -22.71 -4.46
CA ARG A 209 11.46 -22.79 -5.10
C ARG A 209 12.49 -21.89 -4.42
N GLN A 210 12.08 -20.69 -4.01
CA GLN A 210 12.98 -19.65 -3.54
C GLN A 210 13.02 -19.52 -2.01
N GLN A 211 11.91 -19.81 -1.33
CA GLN A 211 11.70 -19.68 0.11
C GLN A 211 10.93 -20.90 0.68
N PRO A 212 11.51 -22.11 0.63
CA PRO A 212 10.81 -23.35 1.01
C PRO A 212 10.28 -23.34 2.45
N GLU A 213 11.04 -22.80 3.40
CA GLU A 213 10.62 -22.71 4.81
C GLU A 213 9.38 -21.82 4.98
N LEU A 214 9.33 -20.68 4.29
CA LEU A 214 8.19 -19.77 4.30
C LEU A 214 6.97 -20.45 3.64
N HIS A 215 7.16 -21.05 2.46
CA HIS A 215 6.11 -21.80 1.78
C HIS A 215 5.50 -22.89 2.67
N ASP A 216 6.32 -23.78 3.22
CA ASP A 216 5.85 -24.95 3.97
C ASP A 216 5.13 -24.54 5.25
N GLY A 217 5.61 -23.49 5.93
CA GLY A 217 4.94 -22.90 7.07
C GLY A 217 3.55 -22.35 6.70
N LEU A 218 3.45 -21.59 5.61
CA LEU A 218 2.19 -21.01 5.15
C LEU A 218 1.18 -22.07 4.70
N ILE A 219 1.62 -23.14 4.02
CA ILE A 219 0.73 -24.26 3.65
C ILE A 219 0.18 -24.97 4.88
N ARG A 220 0.99 -25.18 5.93
CA ARG A 220 0.54 -25.78 7.19
C ARG A 220 -0.46 -24.88 7.92
N ILE A 221 -0.22 -23.57 7.96
CA ILE A 221 -1.15 -22.59 8.52
C ILE A 221 -2.48 -22.60 7.75
N ALA A 222 -2.41 -22.55 6.42
CA ALA A 222 -3.60 -22.58 5.58
C ALA A 222 -4.43 -23.85 5.80
N ALA A 223 -3.79 -25.02 5.97
CA ALA A 223 -4.50 -26.29 6.17
C ALA A 223 -5.28 -26.35 7.50
N ALA A 224 -4.85 -25.58 8.49
CA ALA A 224 -5.58 -25.40 9.74
C ALA A 224 -6.52 -24.20 9.72
N TRP A 225 -6.56 -23.41 8.63
CA TRP A 225 -7.25 -22.12 8.62
C TRP A 225 -8.73 -22.30 8.87
N ASP A 226 -9.44 -23.13 8.11
CA ASP A 226 -10.89 -23.29 8.31
C ASP A 226 -11.24 -24.40 9.34
N THR A 227 -10.37 -24.62 10.33
CA THR A 227 -10.56 -25.62 11.40
C THR A 227 -10.43 -25.02 12.81
N ALA A 228 -10.78 -25.80 13.82
CA ALA A 228 -10.63 -25.41 15.24
C ALA A 228 -9.16 -25.25 15.68
N ASP A 229 -8.20 -25.74 14.88
CA ASP A 229 -6.76 -25.67 15.19
C ASP A 229 -6.08 -24.39 14.70
N ARG A 230 -6.79 -23.50 13.98
CA ARG A 230 -6.26 -22.26 13.36
C ARG A 230 -5.30 -21.52 14.28
N ASP A 231 -5.79 -21.08 15.44
CA ASP A 231 -5.05 -20.17 16.32
C ASP A 231 -3.82 -20.84 16.91
N ARG A 232 -3.92 -22.14 17.23
CA ARG A 232 -2.80 -22.93 17.75
C ARG A 232 -1.70 -23.07 16.69
N VAL A 233 -2.06 -23.51 15.48
CA VAL A 233 -1.10 -23.72 14.39
C VAL A 233 -0.49 -22.40 13.92
N LEU A 234 -1.30 -21.34 13.82
CA LEU A 234 -0.83 -20.00 13.48
C LEU A 234 0.15 -19.48 14.53
N GLY A 235 -0.17 -19.60 15.82
CA GLY A 235 0.69 -19.18 16.92
C GLY A 235 2.00 -19.96 17.01
N GLU A 236 2.00 -21.25 16.67
CA GLU A 236 3.21 -22.09 16.63
C GLU A 236 4.13 -21.77 15.45
N ILE A 237 3.57 -21.55 14.25
CA ILE A 237 4.34 -21.46 13.01
C ILE A 237 4.69 -20.02 12.63
N TRP A 238 3.76 -19.07 12.78
CA TRP A 238 3.98 -17.68 12.32
C TRP A 238 5.25 -17.04 12.90
N PRO A 239 5.60 -17.23 14.19
CA PRO A 239 6.82 -16.65 14.75
C PRO A 239 8.13 -17.19 14.14
N THR A 240 8.10 -18.35 13.49
CA THR A 240 9.28 -18.97 12.86
C THR A 240 9.45 -18.55 11.41
N LEU A 241 8.45 -17.92 10.79
CA LEU A 241 8.51 -17.53 9.39
C LEU A 241 9.58 -16.46 9.12
N PRO A 242 10.36 -16.57 8.04
CA PRO A 242 11.28 -15.52 7.60
C PRO A 242 10.56 -14.19 7.42
N LYS A 243 11.21 -13.08 7.81
CA LYS A 243 10.71 -11.72 7.60
C LYS A 243 11.35 -11.16 6.33
N ILE A 244 10.59 -11.09 5.23
CA ILE A 244 11.07 -10.70 3.91
C ILE A 244 9.92 -10.18 3.04
N SER A 245 10.18 -9.17 2.20
CA SER A 245 9.19 -8.68 1.23
C SER A 245 9.03 -9.63 0.04
N VAL A 246 7.86 -9.61 -0.60
CA VAL A 246 7.59 -10.43 -1.79
C VAL A 246 8.51 -10.08 -2.96
N ASP A 247 8.92 -8.81 -3.05
CA ASP A 247 9.83 -8.29 -4.07
C ASP A 247 11.16 -9.05 -4.05
N TYR A 248 11.79 -9.16 -2.88
CA TYR A 248 13.03 -9.91 -2.67
C TYR A 248 12.82 -11.43 -2.64
N ALA A 249 11.75 -11.89 -2.00
CA ALA A 249 11.52 -13.32 -1.77
C ALA A 249 11.18 -14.09 -3.04
N VAL A 250 10.50 -13.45 -3.98
CA VAL A 250 9.92 -14.10 -5.16
C VAL A 250 10.21 -13.32 -6.45
N MET A 251 9.91 -12.02 -6.49
CA MET A 251 9.83 -11.29 -7.76
C MET A 251 11.18 -11.09 -8.44
N GLU A 252 12.25 -10.73 -7.71
CA GLU A 252 13.59 -10.58 -8.29
C GLU A 252 14.09 -11.89 -8.94
N GLY A 253 13.99 -13.02 -8.21
CA GLY A 253 14.43 -14.31 -8.73
C GLY A 253 13.50 -14.92 -9.79
N ALA A 254 12.22 -14.54 -9.80
CA ALA A 254 11.29 -14.93 -10.87
C ALA A 254 11.49 -14.11 -12.15
N ALA A 255 11.87 -12.83 -12.03
CA ALA A 255 12.23 -11.99 -13.17
C ALA A 255 13.48 -12.53 -13.88
N ALA A 256 14.51 -12.89 -13.11
CA ALA A 256 15.71 -13.55 -13.64
C ALA A 256 15.39 -14.90 -14.34
N ALA A 257 14.30 -15.58 -13.95
CA ALA A 257 13.82 -16.79 -14.59
C ALA A 257 12.90 -16.54 -15.80
N GLY A 258 12.63 -15.29 -16.16
CA GLY A 258 11.77 -14.89 -17.29
C GLY A 258 10.28 -15.10 -17.04
N LEU A 259 9.84 -15.18 -15.78
CA LEU A 259 8.44 -15.42 -15.40
C LEU A 259 7.66 -14.15 -15.06
N VAL A 260 8.34 -13.00 -14.98
CA VAL A 260 7.73 -11.72 -14.61
C VAL A 260 7.42 -10.90 -15.86
N ALA A 261 6.25 -10.29 -15.86
CA ALA A 261 5.82 -9.34 -16.87
C ALA A 261 5.08 -8.18 -16.20
N THR A 262 4.96 -7.06 -16.90
CA THR A 262 4.35 -5.84 -16.38
C THR A 262 3.34 -5.26 -17.36
N VAL A 263 2.34 -4.56 -16.82
CA VAL A 263 1.44 -3.70 -17.58
C VAL A 263 1.70 -2.24 -17.16
N PRO A 264 2.03 -1.35 -18.10
CA PRO A 264 2.13 0.09 -17.81
C PRO A 264 0.78 0.67 -17.33
N GLY A 265 0.79 1.30 -16.17
CA GLY A 265 -0.39 1.72 -15.42
C GLY A 265 -0.45 3.21 -15.13
N ASP A 266 -0.44 4.06 -16.15
CA ASP A 266 -0.55 5.52 -15.99
C ASP A 266 -1.97 5.96 -15.60
N PHE A 267 -2.40 5.63 -14.37
CA PHE A 267 -3.72 5.95 -13.79
C PHE A 267 -3.64 6.97 -12.63
N GLY A 268 -2.56 7.77 -12.59
CA GLY A 268 -2.31 8.74 -11.51
C GLY A 268 -2.07 8.07 -10.16
N TRP A 269 -1.16 7.09 -10.13
CA TRP A 269 -0.75 6.37 -8.93
C TRP A 269 0.15 7.21 -8.02
N ASN A 270 0.02 7.03 -6.72
CA ASN A 270 0.98 7.51 -5.72
C ASN A 270 0.88 6.67 -4.42
N ASP A 271 2.00 6.43 -3.74
CA ASP A 271 2.05 5.60 -2.51
C ASP A 271 1.72 6.34 -1.21
N VAL A 272 1.53 7.65 -1.27
CA VAL A 272 1.21 8.54 -0.14
C VAL A 272 2.16 8.29 1.04
N GLY A 273 3.42 8.65 0.84
CA GLY A 273 4.51 8.36 1.77
C GLY A 273 4.62 9.30 2.98
N ASP A 274 4.21 10.57 2.83
CA ASP A 274 4.31 11.64 3.83
C ASP A 274 3.41 12.86 3.49
N PHE A 275 3.49 13.92 4.30
CA PHE A 275 2.72 15.14 4.07
C PHE A 275 3.19 15.99 2.88
N HIS A 276 4.48 15.90 2.49
CA HIS A 276 4.95 16.55 1.26
C HIS A 276 4.19 15.98 0.06
N THR A 277 4.13 14.65 0.00
CA THR A 277 3.46 13.91 -1.06
C THR A 277 1.98 14.26 -1.12
N LEU A 278 1.31 14.37 0.04
CA LEU A 278 -0.09 14.84 0.10
C LEU A 278 -0.26 16.24 -0.51
N GLY A 279 0.69 17.14 -0.23
CA GLY A 279 0.73 18.47 -0.84
C GLY A 279 0.92 18.48 -2.36
N ASP A 280 1.49 17.41 -2.95
CA ASP A 280 1.68 17.29 -4.40
C ASP A 280 0.48 16.65 -5.10
N VAL A 281 -0.23 15.77 -4.39
CA VAL A 281 -1.31 14.95 -5.00
C VAL A 281 -2.72 15.43 -4.68
N LEU A 282 -2.89 16.38 -3.77
CA LEU A 282 -4.21 16.93 -3.48
C LEU A 282 -4.45 18.24 -4.24
N PRO A 283 -5.73 18.60 -4.48
CA PRO A 283 -6.06 19.92 -5.01
C PRO A 283 -5.51 21.02 -4.11
N ALA A 284 -4.88 22.02 -4.74
CA ALA A 284 -4.35 23.19 -4.05
C ALA A 284 -5.11 24.46 -4.48
N ASP A 285 -5.04 25.50 -3.65
CA ASP A 285 -5.49 26.85 -4.02
C ASP A 285 -4.50 27.52 -5.01
N ASP A 286 -4.81 28.76 -5.43
CA ASP A 286 -3.99 29.54 -6.36
C ASP A 286 -2.57 29.84 -5.82
N ALA A 287 -2.37 29.76 -4.50
CA ALA A 287 -1.08 29.94 -3.83
C ALA A 287 -0.39 28.60 -3.53
N GLY A 288 -0.92 27.47 -4.03
CA GLY A 288 -0.35 26.15 -3.81
C GLY A 288 -0.55 25.60 -2.39
N ASN A 289 -1.48 26.15 -1.62
CA ASN A 289 -1.83 25.63 -0.30
C ASN A 289 -2.80 24.46 -0.41
N VAL A 290 -2.61 23.45 0.43
CA VAL A 290 -3.41 22.23 0.49
C VAL A 290 -3.99 22.09 1.89
N ILE A 291 -5.29 21.83 1.96
CA ILE A 291 -5.98 21.46 3.19
C ILE A 291 -6.34 19.98 3.09
N VAL A 292 -5.80 19.17 3.98
CA VAL A 292 -5.99 17.71 4.04
C VAL A 292 -7.05 17.38 5.06
N GLY A 293 -7.97 16.48 4.68
CA GLY A 293 -9.11 16.10 5.50
C GLY A 293 -10.38 16.82 5.05
N ASP A 294 -11.43 16.61 5.81
CA ASP A 294 -12.77 16.89 5.32
C ASP A 294 -13.17 18.37 5.39
N SER A 295 -13.77 18.86 4.32
CA SER A 295 -14.52 20.12 4.31
C SER A 295 -15.99 19.94 4.71
N ALA A 296 -16.46 18.69 4.82
CA ALA A 296 -17.87 18.28 4.91
C ALA A 296 -18.26 17.42 6.14
N THR A 297 -17.36 16.74 6.86
CA THR A 297 -17.67 16.01 8.11
C THR A 297 -17.39 16.86 9.33
N LEU A 298 -18.20 17.91 9.52
CA LEU A 298 -18.44 18.44 10.85
C LEU A 298 -19.94 18.67 11.04
N ASP A 299 -20.63 17.62 11.47
CA ASP A 299 -21.74 17.75 12.42
C ASP A 299 -21.17 18.38 13.72
N GLY A 300 -20.85 19.68 13.66
CA GLY A 300 -20.15 20.41 14.72
C GLY A 300 -19.49 21.75 14.35
N GLY A 301 -19.45 22.13 13.06
CA GLY A 301 -18.89 23.41 12.57
C GLY A 301 -17.52 23.24 11.90
N LYS A 302 -17.37 23.77 10.67
CA LYS A 302 -16.23 23.55 9.74
C LYS A 302 -14.85 23.71 10.41
N PRO A 303 -13.83 22.91 10.06
CA PRO A 303 -12.48 23.18 10.51
C PRO A 303 -12.06 24.47 9.81
N GLU A 304 -11.84 25.53 10.59
CA GLU A 304 -11.49 26.82 10.01
C GLU A 304 -9.98 26.83 9.76
N VAL A 305 -9.60 27.04 8.52
CA VAL A 305 -8.21 27.33 8.13
C VAL A 305 -8.18 28.75 7.61
N LEU A 306 -7.35 29.60 8.22
CA LEU A 306 -7.15 30.98 7.80
C LEU A 306 -5.71 31.17 7.34
N LEU A 307 -5.50 31.24 6.04
CA LEU A 307 -4.21 31.52 5.44
C LEU A 307 -4.19 32.96 4.94
N HIS A 308 -3.23 33.75 5.42
CA HIS A 308 -2.98 35.10 4.92
C HIS A 308 -1.52 35.20 4.48
N ASP A 309 -1.27 35.72 3.27
CA ASP A 309 0.06 35.83 2.69
C ASP A 309 0.90 34.53 2.80
N SER A 310 0.26 33.38 2.63
CA SER A 310 0.89 32.06 2.77
C SER A 310 0.80 31.26 1.46
N ALA A 311 1.83 30.48 1.14
CA ALA A 311 1.91 29.67 -0.08
C ALA A 311 2.58 28.31 0.18
N GLY A 312 2.27 27.31 -0.65
CA GLY A 312 2.89 25.98 -0.58
C GLY A 312 2.63 25.21 0.72
N THR A 313 1.70 25.67 1.55
CA THR A 313 1.44 25.14 2.90
C THR A 313 0.52 23.93 2.86
N VAL A 314 0.80 22.90 3.67
CA VAL A 314 -0.09 21.74 3.87
C VAL A 314 -0.68 21.80 5.28
N VAL A 315 -2.00 21.89 5.39
CA VAL A 315 -2.70 22.00 6.68
C VAL A 315 -3.61 20.78 6.90
N VAL A 316 -3.53 20.16 8.07
CA VAL A 316 -4.41 19.06 8.50
C VAL A 316 -5.13 19.49 9.80
N PRO A 317 -6.34 20.06 9.72
CA PRO A 317 -7.05 20.64 10.87
C PRO A 317 -8.02 19.63 11.52
N GLN A 318 -7.51 18.65 12.27
CA GLN A 318 -8.33 17.58 12.87
C GLN A 318 -8.71 17.78 14.34
N SER A 319 -8.17 18.77 15.04
CA SER A 319 -8.51 18.98 16.47
C SER A 319 -9.85 19.70 16.68
N GLY A 320 -10.44 20.28 15.63
CA GLY A 320 -11.61 21.16 15.69
C GLY A 320 -11.29 22.62 16.03
N ARG A 321 -10.01 22.99 16.15
CA ARG A 321 -9.56 24.38 16.34
C ARG A 321 -9.41 25.10 14.99
N LEU A 322 -9.50 26.44 15.03
CA LEU A 322 -9.04 27.30 13.93
C LEU A 322 -7.51 27.19 13.80
N VAL A 323 -7.03 26.85 12.61
CA VAL A 323 -5.61 26.91 12.26
C VAL A 323 -5.35 28.16 11.42
N ALA A 324 -4.63 29.14 11.97
CA ALA A 324 -4.30 30.38 11.28
C ALA A 324 -2.80 30.47 10.98
N ALA A 325 -2.44 30.82 9.75
CA ALA A 325 -1.07 31.04 9.31
C ALA A 325 -0.93 32.37 8.54
N LEU A 326 0.12 33.12 8.85
CA LEU A 326 0.40 34.43 8.29
C LEU A 326 1.85 34.47 7.77
N GLY A 327 2.06 34.74 6.49
CA GLY A 327 3.40 34.88 5.91
C GLY A 327 4.18 33.57 5.76
N MET A 328 3.50 32.40 5.86
CA MET A 328 4.16 31.11 5.89
C MET A 328 4.36 30.55 4.47
N ARG A 329 5.55 29.98 4.20
CA ARG A 329 5.89 29.38 2.91
C ARG A 329 6.39 27.97 3.11
N ASP A 330 5.87 27.02 2.32
CA ASP A 330 6.33 25.63 2.28
C ASP A 330 6.42 24.97 3.67
N VAL A 331 5.37 25.14 4.48
CA VAL A 331 5.26 24.51 5.80
C VAL A 331 4.14 23.49 5.86
N ILE A 332 4.32 22.49 6.71
CA ILE A 332 3.30 21.51 7.08
C ILE A 332 2.82 21.87 8.49
N VAL A 333 1.50 21.94 8.67
CA VAL A 333 0.83 22.15 9.96
C VAL A 333 -0.20 21.05 10.15
N VAL A 334 0.02 20.17 11.12
CA VAL A 334 -0.90 19.08 11.46
C VAL A 334 -1.39 19.29 12.87
N ASP A 335 -2.68 19.50 13.03
CA ASP A 335 -3.33 19.74 14.31
C ASP A 335 -4.29 18.60 14.60
N THR A 336 -3.91 17.70 15.52
CA THR A 336 -4.77 16.64 16.05
C THR A 336 -5.19 16.96 17.48
N PRO A 337 -6.20 16.28 18.05
CA PRO A 337 -6.70 16.59 19.40
C PRO A 337 -5.61 16.64 20.49
N ASP A 338 -4.58 15.80 20.36
CA ASP A 338 -3.55 15.52 21.35
C ASP A 338 -2.13 16.03 20.99
N ALA A 339 -1.91 16.45 19.75
CA ALA A 339 -0.59 16.83 19.25
C ALA A 339 -0.67 17.83 18.08
N VAL A 340 0.36 18.67 17.98
CA VAL A 340 0.56 19.57 16.84
C VAL A 340 1.94 19.29 16.26
N LEU A 341 2.02 19.10 14.95
CA LEU A 341 3.27 19.07 14.20
C LEU A 341 3.36 20.31 13.32
N VAL A 342 4.51 20.96 13.37
CA VAL A 342 4.89 22.00 12.43
C VAL A 342 6.28 21.68 11.91
N CYS A 343 6.43 21.57 10.60
CA CYS A 343 7.75 21.40 9.98
C CYS A 343 7.81 22.03 8.59
N PRO A 344 9.01 22.37 8.10
CA PRO A 344 9.23 22.65 6.69
C PRO A 344 8.82 21.47 5.80
N ARG A 345 8.24 21.76 4.63
CA ARG A 345 7.73 20.76 3.68
C ARG A 345 8.83 19.81 3.19
N ASP A 346 10.03 20.33 2.94
CA ASP A 346 11.21 19.55 2.52
C ASP A 346 11.75 18.58 3.59
N ARG A 347 11.27 18.69 4.83
CA ARG A 347 11.63 17.82 5.96
C ARG A 347 10.51 16.85 6.36
N ALA A 348 9.48 16.65 5.54
CA ALA A 348 8.36 15.74 5.84
C ALA A 348 8.81 14.32 6.20
N GLN A 349 9.84 13.78 5.52
CA GLN A 349 10.40 12.45 5.82
C GLN A 349 10.99 12.33 7.23
N ASP A 350 11.46 13.43 7.82
CA ASP A 350 12.08 13.45 9.15
C ASP A 350 11.06 13.30 10.28
N VAL A 351 9.75 13.37 10.02
CA VAL A 351 8.70 13.16 11.03
C VAL A 351 8.85 11.81 11.73
N LYS A 352 9.35 10.79 11.03
CA LYS A 352 9.66 9.48 11.62
C LYS A 352 10.64 9.59 12.81
N LYS A 353 11.61 10.51 12.77
CA LYS A 353 12.57 10.72 13.85
C LYS A 353 11.87 11.18 15.14
N LEU A 354 10.84 12.02 15.02
CA LEU A 354 10.03 12.45 16.18
C LEU A 354 9.28 11.27 16.79
N VAL A 355 8.72 10.39 15.96
CA VAL A 355 8.04 9.18 16.44
C VAL A 355 9.03 8.25 17.16
N ASP A 356 10.24 8.10 16.64
CA ASP A 356 11.28 7.28 17.27
C ASP A 356 11.70 7.88 18.64
N GLU A 357 11.87 9.20 18.74
CA GLU A 357 12.10 9.87 20.03
C GLU A 357 10.93 9.70 21.02
N LEU A 358 9.68 9.77 20.56
CA LEU A 358 8.50 9.55 21.41
C LEU A 358 8.47 8.13 21.97
N LYS A 359 8.86 7.12 21.17
CA LYS A 359 8.99 5.73 21.65
C LYS A 359 10.06 5.61 22.73
N GLU A 360 11.22 6.24 22.54
CA GLU A 360 12.31 6.24 23.54
C GLU A 360 11.86 6.87 24.86
N ARG A 361 10.97 7.85 24.81
CA ARG A 361 10.36 8.49 25.98
C ARG A 361 9.22 7.68 26.60
N GLY A 362 8.77 6.60 25.96
CA GLY A 362 7.60 5.84 26.38
C GLY A 362 6.28 6.61 26.26
N ASP A 363 6.22 7.57 25.33
CA ASP A 363 5.04 8.41 25.11
C ASP A 363 3.93 7.60 24.44
N SER A 364 2.68 7.77 24.90
CA SER A 364 1.53 7.04 24.36
C SER A 364 1.00 7.63 23.05
N ARG A 365 1.46 8.81 22.63
CA ARG A 365 1.01 9.50 21.42
C ARG A 365 1.69 8.99 20.14
N ILE A 366 2.20 7.75 20.12
CA ILE A 366 2.96 7.14 19.01
C ILE A 366 2.11 6.51 17.90
#